data_AF-A0A9C8ZR01-F1
#
_entry.id   AF-A0A9C8ZR01-F1
#
_cell.length_a   1.000
_cell.length_b   1.000
_cell.length_c   1.000
_cell.angle_alpha   90.00
_cell.angle_beta   90.00
_cell.angle_gamma   90.00
#
_symmetry.space_group_name_H-M   'P 1'
#
loop_
_entity.id
_entity.type
_entity.pdbx_description
1 polymer ?
#
loop_
_entity_poly.entity_id
_entity_poly.type
_entity_poly.pdbx_seq_one_letter_code
_entity_poly.pdbx_strand_id
1 'polypeptide(L)'
;MVKKRSVYLEDLPMDEAWRRFTGALKAAGLWEPFPGETVPLSEAPGRVTSEPVWAAISAPHYHASAMDGYAVRSRDTQGASETNPLTFTLIKDEADVERVERPMKACNTGHPLPRWADAVVMIEHVQPGEREGELIIRAPVAPWQHVRAMGEDMVATELVLSANHTLRPVDIGAIAGSGHATVSVRRRPSVAVIPTGSELVSAEEAARGAISRGQIIEFNSLVLAAQIESWGGQATRFPIVPDNYEQIREAVREAAATHDLVLVNAGSSAGSEDYTVHVVAELGEVLVHGIAVRPGHPVIFGMIHAAGERSVPVIGVPGYPVSAALTGEIFVEPLISRWLGRPPLSERTPTLEATISRKVLSPPGDDEYLRVTVGKVGGKIIATPLSRGAGVITSLVRADGIVRIPRFSEGLQAGETVTVHLYRQPREIEQTIVAIGSHDMTLDLLAQFLAERAPGMRLSSANVGSLGGLVALRRGEAHLAGSHLLDPETGEYNWRYIDQYLPGRDVALVTLVRREQGLIVPSGNPQAISGIGDLAREDVTFVNR
;
A
#
# COMPACT_ATOMS: atom_id res chain seq x y z
N MET A 1 -13.71 -35.59 -34.47
CA MET A 1 -12.91 -34.37 -34.79
C MET A 1 -12.05 -34.07 -33.57
N VAL A 2 -10.73 -34.22 -33.69
CA VAL A 2 -9.79 -33.89 -32.62
C VAL A 2 -9.74 -32.36 -32.53
N LYS A 3 -10.31 -31.77 -31.46
CA LYS A 3 -10.19 -30.33 -31.16
C LYS A 3 -8.69 -29.99 -31.15
N LYS A 4 -8.27 -29.13 -32.07
CA LYS A 4 -6.88 -28.66 -32.21
C LYS A 4 -6.52 -27.91 -30.91
N ARG A 5 -5.67 -28.51 -30.06
CA ARG A 5 -5.16 -27.85 -28.85
C ARG A 5 -4.28 -26.67 -29.27
N SER A 6 -4.77 -25.46 -29.08
CA SER A 6 -3.98 -24.24 -29.20
C SER A 6 -3.33 -23.96 -27.85
N VAL A 7 -2.22 -24.65 -27.58
CA VAL A 7 -1.40 -24.40 -26.38
C VAL A 7 -0.55 -23.16 -26.69
N TYR A 8 -1.06 -21.99 -26.30
CA TYR A 8 -0.45 -20.65 -26.38
C TYR A 8 -0.11 -20.16 -27.80
N LEU A 9 -0.87 -19.17 -28.30
CA LEU A 9 -0.82 -18.75 -29.70
C LEU A 9 0.26 -17.70 -30.02
N GLU A 10 0.91 -17.06 -29.03
CA GLU A 10 2.16 -16.26 -29.15
C GLU A 10 2.36 -15.50 -27.82
N ASP A 11 3.39 -15.80 -27.04
CA ASP A 11 3.65 -15.08 -25.79
C ASP A 11 4.06 -13.63 -26.06
N LEU A 12 3.18 -12.72 -25.67
CA LEU A 12 3.38 -11.32 -25.98
C LEU A 12 4.21 -10.64 -24.90
N PRO A 13 5.28 -9.92 -25.27
CA PRO A 13 6.06 -9.19 -24.28
C PRO A 13 5.21 -8.14 -23.52
N MET A 14 5.46 -7.98 -22.22
CA MET A 14 4.63 -7.17 -21.31
C MET A 14 4.36 -5.75 -21.81
N ASP A 15 5.38 -5.08 -22.34
CA ASP A 15 5.30 -3.72 -22.87
C ASP A 15 4.45 -3.62 -24.14
N GLU A 16 4.48 -4.64 -25.00
CA GLU A 16 3.63 -4.76 -26.18
C GLU A 16 2.19 -5.07 -25.78
N ALA A 17 1.97 -6.01 -24.85
CA ALA A 17 0.64 -6.32 -24.31
C ALA A 17 -0.04 -5.09 -23.70
N TRP A 18 0.69 -4.34 -22.88
CA TRP A 18 0.19 -3.11 -22.30
C TRP A 18 -0.12 -2.04 -23.34
N ARG A 19 0.70 -1.93 -24.39
CA ARG A 19 0.47 -0.98 -25.49
C ARG A 19 -0.81 -1.31 -26.27
N ARG A 20 -1.07 -2.59 -26.56
CA ARG A 20 -2.30 -3.03 -27.24
C ARG A 20 -3.53 -2.74 -26.39
N PHE A 21 -3.47 -3.09 -25.11
CA PHE A 21 -4.57 -2.87 -24.17
C PHE A 21 -4.89 -1.37 -24.01
N THR A 22 -3.86 -0.54 -23.75
CA THR A 22 -4.04 0.92 -23.64
C THR A 22 -4.46 1.57 -24.96
N GLY A 23 -4.04 1.02 -26.11
CA GLY A 23 -4.51 1.44 -27.43
C GLY A 23 -6.02 1.24 -27.59
N ALA A 24 -6.53 0.07 -27.23
CA ALA A 24 -7.97 -0.23 -27.27
C ALA A 24 -8.76 0.65 -26.29
N LEU A 25 -8.23 0.86 -25.07
CA LEU A 25 -8.85 1.77 -24.10
C LEU A 25 -8.94 3.21 -24.62
N LYS A 26 -7.89 3.72 -25.29
CA LYS A 26 -7.92 5.05 -25.91
C LYS A 26 -8.95 5.13 -27.04
N ALA A 27 -9.02 4.12 -27.90
CA ALA A 27 -10.00 4.07 -28.98
C ALA A 27 -11.44 4.06 -28.47
N ALA A 28 -11.69 3.42 -27.32
CA ALA A 28 -12.98 3.40 -26.65
C ALA A 28 -13.25 4.60 -25.73
N GLY A 29 -12.31 5.56 -25.60
CA GLY A 29 -12.46 6.71 -24.68
C GLY A 29 -12.35 6.36 -23.19
N LEU A 30 -11.79 5.19 -22.86
CA LEU A 30 -11.68 4.63 -21.51
C LEU A 30 -10.29 4.80 -20.90
N TRP A 31 -9.41 5.58 -21.53
CA TRP A 31 -8.05 5.83 -21.02
C TRP A 31 -7.90 7.15 -20.26
N GLU A 32 -8.95 7.95 -20.13
CA GLU A 32 -8.90 9.24 -19.41
C GLU A 32 -9.27 9.11 -17.93
N PRO A 33 -8.83 10.06 -17.08
CA PRO A 33 -9.30 10.14 -15.71
C PRO A 33 -10.83 10.24 -15.69
N PHE A 34 -11.46 9.56 -14.74
CA PHE A 34 -12.90 9.55 -14.61
C PHE A 34 -13.46 10.94 -14.30
N PRO A 35 -14.72 11.18 -14.66
CA PRO A 35 -15.37 12.44 -14.36
C PRO A 35 -15.45 12.69 -12.85
N GLY A 36 -15.66 13.95 -12.50
CA GLY A 36 -15.88 14.38 -11.13
C GLY A 36 -17.26 13.99 -10.62
N GLU A 37 -17.34 13.71 -9.32
CA GLU A 37 -18.57 13.70 -8.52
C GLU A 37 -18.36 14.61 -7.32
N THR A 38 -19.41 15.30 -6.89
CA THR A 38 -19.35 16.18 -5.72
C THR A 38 -19.70 15.37 -4.46
N VAL A 39 -18.81 15.42 -3.46
CA VAL A 39 -19.01 14.72 -2.18
C VAL A 39 -18.91 15.70 -1.01
N PRO A 40 -19.58 15.43 0.13
CA PRO A 40 -19.36 16.18 1.36
C PRO A 40 -17.93 15.99 1.87
N LEU A 41 -17.40 16.98 2.58
CA LEU A 41 -16.03 16.95 3.11
C LEU A 41 -15.75 15.77 4.06
N SER A 42 -16.78 15.21 4.71
CA SER A 42 -16.66 14.01 5.55
C SER A 42 -16.31 12.74 4.77
N GLU A 43 -16.62 12.67 3.48
CA GLU A 43 -16.38 11.52 2.59
C GLU A 43 -15.19 11.72 1.64
N ALA A 44 -14.63 12.93 1.66
CA ALA A 44 -13.51 13.33 0.83
C ALA A 44 -12.11 12.80 1.23
N PRO A 45 -11.81 12.39 2.49
CA PRO A 45 -10.47 11.90 2.84
C PRO A 45 -10.00 10.74 1.95
N GLY A 46 -8.77 10.85 1.42
CA GLY A 46 -8.17 9.86 0.52
C GLY A 46 -8.73 9.86 -0.91
N ARG A 47 -9.75 10.66 -1.22
CA ARG A 47 -10.25 10.87 -2.59
C ARG A 47 -9.29 11.76 -3.38
N VAL A 48 -9.45 11.79 -4.69
CA VAL A 48 -8.61 12.60 -5.59
C VAL A 48 -9.45 13.72 -6.19
N THR A 49 -9.00 14.97 -6.14
CA THR A 49 -9.73 16.11 -6.74
C THR A 49 -9.89 15.93 -8.24
N SER A 50 -11.08 16.18 -8.78
CA SER A 50 -11.33 16.11 -10.23
C SER A 50 -11.06 17.44 -10.95
N GLU A 51 -11.13 18.54 -10.21
CA GLU A 51 -10.92 19.91 -10.66
C GLU A 51 -10.18 20.71 -9.57
N PRO A 52 -9.56 21.86 -9.90
CA PRO A 52 -8.95 22.72 -8.89
C PRO A 52 -9.96 23.25 -7.88
N VAL A 53 -9.54 23.39 -6.63
CA VAL A 53 -10.31 24.07 -5.58
C VAL A 53 -9.79 25.50 -5.48
N TRP A 54 -10.65 26.46 -5.80
CA TRP A 54 -10.40 27.89 -5.67
C TRP A 54 -11.08 28.43 -4.42
N ALA A 55 -10.42 29.31 -3.68
CA ALA A 55 -11.03 29.90 -2.49
C ALA A 55 -12.24 30.76 -2.84
N ALA A 56 -13.39 30.46 -2.26
CA ALA A 56 -14.61 31.26 -2.43
C ALA A 56 -14.61 32.48 -1.50
N ILE A 57 -13.95 32.35 -0.34
CA ILE A 57 -13.77 33.42 0.64
C ILE A 57 -12.30 33.51 1.07
N SER A 58 -11.89 34.69 1.52
CA SER A 58 -10.60 34.84 2.19
C SER A 58 -10.65 34.22 3.59
N ALA A 59 -9.52 33.69 4.08
CA ALA A 59 -9.38 33.25 5.47
C ALA A 59 -8.26 34.05 6.16
N PRO A 60 -8.53 34.77 7.27
CA PRO A 60 -9.88 35.13 7.73
C PRO A 60 -10.60 36.04 6.72
N HIS A 61 -11.94 36.07 6.75
CA HIS A 61 -12.77 36.89 5.85
C HIS A 61 -13.03 38.30 6.41
N TYR A 62 -12.30 38.69 7.47
CA TYR A 62 -12.27 40.01 8.09
C TYR A 62 -10.94 40.20 8.84
N HIS A 63 -10.60 41.43 9.16
CA HIS A 63 -9.48 41.72 10.06
C HIS A 63 -9.85 41.29 11.47
N ALA A 64 -9.15 40.30 12.02
CA ALA A 64 -9.45 39.74 13.33
C ALA A 64 -8.37 40.11 14.35
N SER A 65 -8.74 40.17 15.62
CA SER A 65 -7.74 40.26 16.68
C SER A 65 -6.87 38.99 16.70
N ALA A 66 -5.55 39.13 16.75
CA ALA A 66 -4.63 38.01 16.94
C ALA A 66 -4.46 37.62 18.42
N MET A 67 -4.84 38.52 19.35
CA MET A 67 -4.62 38.37 20.79
C MET A 67 -5.87 38.77 21.59
N ASP A 68 -5.95 38.34 22.85
CA ASP A 68 -6.92 38.89 23.80
C ASP A 68 -6.44 40.24 24.31
N GLY A 69 -7.30 41.26 24.33
CA GLY A 69 -6.90 42.61 24.71
C GLY A 69 -7.86 43.69 24.22
N TYR A 70 -7.29 44.77 23.68
CA TYR A 70 -8.04 45.99 23.35
C TYR A 70 -7.67 46.52 21.97
N ALA A 71 -8.68 46.63 21.11
CA ALA A 71 -8.58 47.28 19.82
C ALA A 71 -8.42 48.80 19.99
N VAL A 72 -7.43 49.38 19.31
CA VAL A 72 -7.06 50.80 19.41
C VAL A 72 -6.73 51.37 18.02
N ARG A 73 -6.69 52.71 17.95
CA ARG A 73 -5.98 53.41 16.87
C ARG A 73 -4.51 53.47 17.24
N SER A 74 -3.64 52.86 16.45
CA SER A 74 -2.18 52.85 16.63
C SER A 74 -1.63 54.26 16.87
N ARG A 75 -2.14 55.25 16.13
CA ARG A 75 -1.78 56.67 16.27
C ARG A 75 -2.05 57.25 17.67
N ASP A 76 -3.10 56.79 18.35
CA ASP A 76 -3.49 57.29 19.68
C ASP A 76 -2.54 56.78 20.76
N THR A 77 -1.76 55.73 20.46
CA THR A 77 -0.74 55.14 21.34
C THR A 77 0.63 55.83 21.23
N GLN A 78 0.81 56.72 20.26
CA GLN A 78 2.09 57.41 20.03
C GLN A 78 2.49 58.24 21.26
N GLY A 79 3.73 58.08 21.69
CA GLY A 79 4.27 58.75 22.88
C GLY A 79 4.08 57.98 24.19
N ALA A 80 3.35 56.86 24.19
CA ALA A 80 3.33 55.96 25.34
C ALA A 80 4.75 55.42 25.62
N SER A 81 5.17 55.45 26.87
CA SER A 81 6.40 54.82 27.36
C SER A 81 6.25 54.48 28.84
N GLU A 82 7.20 53.74 29.42
CA GLU A 82 7.16 53.42 30.85
C GLU A 82 7.10 54.68 31.73
N THR A 83 7.84 55.72 31.33
CA THR A 83 7.92 57.02 32.01
C THR A 83 6.84 58.01 31.58
N ASN A 84 6.09 57.71 30.51
CA ASN A 84 4.97 58.51 30.01
C ASN A 84 3.80 57.58 29.62
N PRO A 85 3.12 56.96 30.59
CA PRO A 85 1.96 56.11 30.31
C PRO A 85 0.80 56.92 29.73
N LEU A 86 0.05 56.33 28.79
CA LEU A 86 -1.14 56.95 28.22
C LEU A 86 -2.41 56.27 28.75
N THR A 87 -3.36 57.08 29.19
CA THR A 87 -4.69 56.63 29.62
C THR A 87 -5.66 56.62 28.44
N PHE A 88 -6.35 55.50 28.28
CA PHE A 88 -7.40 55.25 27.32
C PHE A 88 -8.72 55.02 28.05
N THR A 89 -9.82 55.24 27.35
CA THR A 89 -11.16 54.98 27.89
C THR A 89 -11.76 53.78 27.17
N LEU A 90 -12.20 52.79 27.95
CA LEU A 90 -12.92 51.63 27.47
C LEU A 90 -14.32 52.05 27.02
N ILE A 91 -14.55 52.00 25.71
CA ILE A 91 -15.86 52.27 25.11
C ILE A 91 -16.68 50.98 25.00
N LYS A 92 -17.99 51.10 25.23
CA LYS A 92 -18.95 49.99 25.08
C LYS A 92 -19.69 50.08 23.74
N ASP A 93 -19.99 51.30 23.29
CA ASP A 93 -20.66 51.59 22.02
C ASP A 93 -19.66 52.25 21.04
N GLU A 94 -19.71 51.85 19.76
CA GLU A 94 -18.89 52.47 18.72
C GLU A 94 -19.31 53.92 18.41
N ALA A 95 -20.54 54.31 18.77
CA ALA A 95 -20.98 55.70 18.66
C ALA A 95 -20.16 56.68 19.52
N ASP A 96 -19.47 56.19 20.55
CA ASP A 96 -18.67 57.03 21.45
C ASP A 96 -17.21 57.19 20.99
N VAL A 97 -16.79 56.52 19.91
CA VAL A 97 -15.42 56.60 19.35
C VAL A 97 -14.98 58.03 19.06
N GLU A 98 -15.89 58.86 18.56
CA GLU A 98 -15.62 60.27 18.22
C GLU A 98 -15.77 61.22 19.43
N ARG A 99 -16.33 60.73 20.54
CA ARG A 99 -16.53 61.52 21.78
C ARG A 99 -15.40 61.35 22.78
N VAL A 100 -14.52 60.39 22.55
CA VAL A 100 -13.43 59.99 23.43
C VAL A 100 -12.10 60.19 22.68
N GLU A 101 -11.13 60.85 23.33
CA GLU A 101 -9.84 61.16 22.70
C GLU A 101 -9.02 59.89 22.38
N ARG A 102 -8.97 58.94 23.33
CA ARG A 102 -8.25 57.67 23.22
C ARG A 102 -9.20 56.49 23.48
N PRO A 103 -10.12 56.18 22.55
CA PRO A 103 -11.04 55.08 22.70
C PRO A 103 -10.32 53.75 22.59
N MET A 104 -10.71 52.79 23.41
CA MET A 104 -10.33 51.39 23.24
C MET A 104 -11.53 50.48 23.43
N LYS A 105 -11.57 49.34 22.73
CA LYS A 105 -12.66 48.37 22.83
C LYS A 105 -12.10 46.99 23.10
N ALA A 106 -12.63 46.31 24.11
CA ALA A 106 -12.22 44.95 24.44
C ALA A 106 -12.49 44.00 23.26
N CYS A 107 -11.51 43.16 22.94
CA CYS A 107 -11.62 42.12 21.92
C CYS A 107 -10.88 40.87 22.38
N ASN A 108 -11.43 39.70 22.03
CA ASN A 108 -10.74 38.43 22.18
C ASN A 108 -10.15 38.02 20.84
N THR A 109 -9.22 37.08 20.87
CA THR A 109 -8.63 36.44 19.72
C THR A 109 -9.71 35.92 18.78
N GLY A 110 -9.62 36.27 17.50
CA GLY A 110 -10.61 35.94 16.48
C GLY A 110 -11.80 36.91 16.41
N HIS A 111 -12.01 37.82 17.35
CA HIS A 111 -13.06 38.84 17.21
C HIS A 111 -12.78 39.79 16.03
N PRO A 112 -13.81 40.27 15.33
CA PRO A 112 -13.64 41.27 14.28
C PRO A 112 -13.09 42.58 14.87
N LEU A 113 -12.11 43.16 14.18
CA LEU A 113 -11.57 44.46 14.53
C LEU A 113 -12.60 45.55 14.17
N PRO A 114 -12.90 46.49 15.08
CA PRO A 114 -13.76 47.63 14.76
C PRO A 114 -13.19 48.45 13.59
N ARG A 115 -14.05 49.02 12.74
CA ARG A 115 -13.62 49.75 11.52
C ARG A 115 -12.69 50.93 11.78
N TRP A 116 -12.75 51.50 12.98
CA TRP A 116 -11.93 52.64 13.39
C TRP A 116 -10.56 52.23 13.95
N ALA A 117 -10.38 50.97 14.33
CA ALA A 117 -9.15 50.45 14.94
C ALA A 117 -8.25 49.80 13.88
N ASP A 118 -6.95 49.85 14.11
CA ASP A 118 -5.93 49.25 13.23
C ASP A 118 -4.86 48.47 14.01
N ALA A 119 -4.94 48.36 15.33
CA ALA A 119 -4.02 47.56 16.15
C ALA A 119 -4.69 47.01 17.41
N VAL A 120 -4.08 46.00 18.02
CA VAL A 120 -4.54 45.43 19.30
C VAL A 120 -3.41 45.46 20.34
N VAL A 121 -3.70 46.02 21.51
CA VAL A 121 -2.84 45.92 22.70
C VAL A 121 -3.25 44.70 23.50
N MET A 122 -2.31 43.80 23.79
CA MET A 122 -2.59 42.59 24.57
C MET A 122 -3.03 42.95 25.99
N ILE A 123 -3.93 42.15 26.58
CA ILE A 123 -4.47 42.40 27.93
C ILE A 123 -3.37 42.47 28.99
N GLU A 124 -2.28 41.70 28.83
CA GLU A 124 -1.12 41.68 29.74
C GLU A 124 -0.35 43.01 29.74
N HIS A 125 -0.51 43.82 28.70
CA HIS A 125 0.18 45.11 28.54
C HIS A 125 -0.69 46.30 28.96
N VAL A 126 -1.85 46.04 29.57
CA VAL A 126 -2.80 47.05 30.03
C VAL A 126 -2.96 46.99 31.54
N GLN A 127 -2.98 48.16 32.19
CA GLN A 127 -3.22 48.30 33.63
C GLN A 127 -4.52 49.10 33.88
N PRO A 128 -5.25 48.86 34.98
CA PRO A 128 -6.39 49.70 35.34
C PRO A 128 -5.92 51.14 35.64
N GLY A 129 -6.70 52.12 35.17
CA GLY A 129 -6.52 53.54 35.49
C GLY A 129 -7.12 53.93 36.84
N GLU A 130 -7.13 55.23 37.12
CA GLU A 130 -7.66 55.77 38.39
C GLU A 130 -9.19 55.78 38.44
N ARG A 131 -9.85 55.91 37.27
CA ARG A 131 -11.32 55.90 37.17
C ARG A 131 -11.82 54.60 36.56
N GLU A 132 -13.06 54.25 36.87
CA GLU A 132 -13.73 53.10 36.26
C GLU A 132 -13.80 53.27 34.74
N GLY A 133 -13.33 52.25 34.01
CA GLY A 133 -13.28 52.27 32.54
C GLY A 133 -12.04 52.96 31.96
N GLU A 134 -11.12 53.47 32.78
CA GLU A 134 -9.81 53.92 32.31
C GLU A 134 -8.80 52.77 32.31
N LEU A 135 -7.99 52.73 31.27
CA LEU A 135 -6.98 51.70 31.04
C LEU A 135 -5.69 52.35 30.57
N ILE A 136 -4.57 51.90 31.12
CA ILE A 136 -3.26 52.51 30.92
C ILE A 136 -2.39 51.59 30.07
N ILE A 137 -1.78 52.15 29.02
CA ILE A 137 -0.74 51.49 28.24
C ILE A 137 0.61 52.18 28.43
N ARG A 138 1.70 51.40 28.39
CA ARG A 138 3.09 51.87 28.63
C ARG A 138 4.01 51.73 27.42
N ALA A 139 3.49 51.28 26.29
CA ALA A 139 4.23 51.17 25.04
C ALA A 139 3.28 51.46 23.86
N PRO A 140 3.78 52.07 22.77
CA PRO A 140 3.00 52.25 21.57
C PRO A 140 2.85 50.91 20.84
N VAL A 141 1.81 50.77 20.02
CA VAL A 141 1.67 49.66 19.06
C VAL A 141 1.73 50.18 17.63
N ALA A 142 2.38 49.43 16.75
CA ALA A 142 2.44 49.76 15.33
C ALA A 142 1.09 49.49 14.64
N PRO A 143 0.78 50.17 13.52
CA PRO A 143 -0.35 49.80 12.67
C PRO A 143 -0.30 48.32 12.32
N TRP A 144 -1.45 47.65 12.39
CA TRP A 144 -1.67 46.22 12.15
C TRP A 144 -0.96 45.26 13.11
N GLN A 145 -0.39 45.77 14.21
CA GLN A 145 0.20 44.92 15.23
C GLN A 145 -0.88 44.11 15.95
N HIS A 146 -0.64 42.81 16.08
CA HIS A 146 -1.56 41.83 16.66
C HIS A 146 -2.94 41.80 15.97
N VAL A 147 -2.99 42.11 14.67
CA VAL A 147 -4.17 41.96 13.84
C VAL A 147 -3.90 40.88 12.82
N ARG A 148 -4.78 39.88 12.75
CA ARG A 148 -4.82 38.94 11.64
C ARG A 148 -5.51 39.59 10.46
N ALA A 149 -4.76 39.89 9.41
CA ALA A 149 -5.29 40.59 8.26
C ALA A 149 -6.30 39.71 7.49
N MET A 150 -7.31 40.32 6.87
CA MET A 150 -8.18 39.59 5.96
C MET A 150 -7.35 38.91 4.87
N GLY A 151 -7.56 37.61 4.68
CA GLY A 151 -6.83 36.82 3.70
C GLY A 151 -5.35 36.58 4.01
N GLU A 152 -4.94 36.70 5.28
CA GLU A 152 -3.59 36.34 5.72
C GLU A 152 -3.20 34.88 5.39
N ASP A 153 -4.15 33.95 5.47
CA ASP A 153 -3.93 32.53 5.15
C ASP A 153 -4.23 32.22 3.67
N MET A 154 -5.39 32.67 3.19
CA MET A 154 -5.79 32.53 1.78
C MET A 154 -6.67 33.69 1.34
N VAL A 155 -6.50 34.13 0.10
CA VAL A 155 -7.33 35.18 -0.50
C VAL A 155 -8.41 34.56 -1.37
N ALA A 156 -9.61 35.14 -1.39
CA ALA A 156 -10.64 34.72 -2.35
C ALA A 156 -10.06 34.70 -3.79
N THR A 157 -10.45 33.71 -4.58
CA THR A 157 -9.93 33.39 -5.93
C THR A 157 -8.51 32.81 -6.00
N GLU A 158 -7.86 32.58 -4.86
CA GLU A 158 -6.59 31.85 -4.81
C GLU A 158 -6.79 30.35 -5.08
N LEU A 159 -5.82 29.72 -5.74
CA LEU A 159 -5.80 28.27 -5.94
C LEU A 159 -5.39 27.59 -4.63
N VAL A 160 -6.32 26.89 -3.98
CA VAL A 160 -6.07 26.16 -2.74
C VAL A 160 -5.46 24.79 -3.04
N LEU A 161 -6.05 24.04 -3.97
CA LEU A 161 -5.59 22.71 -4.38
C LEU A 161 -5.71 22.57 -5.89
N SER A 162 -4.73 21.95 -6.53
CA SER A 162 -4.82 21.57 -7.95
C SER A 162 -5.78 20.39 -8.17
N ALA A 163 -6.20 20.19 -9.42
CA ALA A 163 -6.80 18.92 -9.82
C ALA A 163 -5.81 17.76 -9.63
N ASN A 164 -6.34 16.55 -9.50
CA ASN A 164 -5.60 15.30 -9.30
C ASN A 164 -4.77 15.25 -8.00
N HIS A 165 -5.16 16.04 -7.00
CA HIS A 165 -4.56 16.05 -5.68
C HIS A 165 -5.24 14.99 -4.80
N THR A 166 -4.45 14.13 -4.14
CA THR A 166 -5.00 13.15 -3.18
C THR A 166 -5.21 13.82 -1.83
N LEU A 167 -6.46 13.91 -1.38
CA LEU A 167 -6.87 14.67 -0.21
C LEU A 167 -6.38 14.04 1.09
N ARG A 168 -5.53 14.78 1.82
CA ARG A 168 -5.04 14.48 3.17
C ARG A 168 -5.94 15.15 4.22
N PRO A 169 -5.84 14.77 5.51
CA PRO A 169 -6.67 15.37 6.56
C PRO A 169 -6.61 16.91 6.62
N VAL A 170 -5.43 17.50 6.46
CA VAL A 170 -5.25 18.97 6.49
C VAL A 170 -5.88 19.66 5.28
N ASP A 171 -5.94 18.99 4.14
CA ASP A 171 -6.50 19.54 2.90
C ASP A 171 -8.02 19.73 3.05
N ILE A 172 -8.69 18.89 3.85
CA ILE A 172 -10.11 19.03 4.18
C ILE A 172 -10.37 20.34 4.94
N GLY A 173 -9.50 20.67 5.89
CA GLY A 173 -9.57 21.93 6.63
C GLY A 173 -9.35 23.15 5.74
N ALA A 174 -8.40 23.06 4.80
CA ALA A 174 -8.15 24.13 3.83
C ALA A 174 -9.36 24.36 2.91
N ILE A 175 -9.98 23.29 2.39
CA ILE A 175 -11.19 23.39 1.57
C ILE A 175 -12.34 24.05 2.36
N ALA A 176 -12.57 23.61 3.60
CA ALA A 176 -13.58 24.20 4.49
C ALA A 176 -13.30 25.68 4.78
N GLY A 177 -12.07 26.01 5.16
CA GLY A 177 -11.64 27.38 5.46
C GLY A 177 -11.76 28.32 4.25
N SER A 178 -11.63 27.77 3.05
CA SER A 178 -11.80 28.48 1.78
C SER A 178 -13.27 28.68 1.35
N GLY A 179 -14.22 28.20 2.16
CA GLY A 179 -15.66 28.46 1.99
C GLY A 179 -16.47 27.32 1.37
N HIS A 180 -15.91 26.11 1.27
CA HIS A 180 -16.59 24.97 0.64
C HIS A 180 -17.05 23.93 1.66
N ALA A 181 -18.30 23.48 1.53
CA ALA A 181 -18.84 22.35 2.31
C ALA A 181 -18.74 21.00 1.58
N THR A 182 -18.42 21.04 0.29
CA THR A 182 -18.30 19.89 -0.60
C THR A 182 -17.07 20.07 -1.50
N VAL A 183 -16.62 18.98 -2.11
CA VAL A 183 -15.50 19.01 -3.07
C VAL A 183 -15.76 18.04 -4.22
N SER A 184 -15.39 18.47 -5.42
CA SER A 184 -15.43 17.64 -6.61
C SER A 184 -14.22 16.69 -6.64
N VAL A 185 -14.51 15.40 -6.63
CA VAL A 185 -13.51 14.33 -6.62
C VAL A 185 -13.73 13.36 -7.78
N ARG A 186 -12.68 12.68 -8.22
CA ARG A 186 -12.76 11.60 -9.21
C ARG A 186 -13.68 10.51 -8.68
N ARG A 187 -14.66 10.10 -9.50
CA ARG A 187 -15.48 8.91 -9.21
C ARG A 187 -14.59 7.69 -8.99
N ARG A 188 -14.91 6.86 -8.00
CA ARG A 188 -14.20 5.60 -7.78
C ARG A 188 -14.46 4.63 -8.94
N PRO A 189 -13.42 4.03 -9.54
CA PRO A 189 -13.62 2.98 -10.53
C PRO A 189 -14.25 1.74 -9.92
N SER A 190 -15.34 1.25 -10.50
CA SER A 190 -16.00 0.02 -10.07
C SER A 190 -15.42 -1.19 -10.81
N VAL A 191 -15.02 -2.22 -10.06
CA VAL A 191 -14.35 -3.40 -10.58
C VAL A 191 -15.06 -4.65 -10.12
N ALA A 192 -15.56 -5.46 -11.05
CA ALA A 192 -16.11 -6.77 -10.75
C ALA A 192 -14.99 -7.81 -10.68
N VAL A 193 -15.05 -8.70 -9.69
CA VAL A 193 -14.14 -9.84 -9.55
C VAL A 193 -14.97 -11.12 -9.56
N ILE A 194 -14.80 -11.95 -10.60
CA ILE A 194 -15.53 -13.19 -10.83
C ILE A 194 -14.57 -14.36 -10.61
N PRO A 195 -14.60 -15.02 -9.44
CA PRO A 195 -13.85 -16.25 -9.24
C PRO A 195 -14.53 -17.41 -9.98
N THR A 196 -13.74 -18.19 -10.72
CA THR A 196 -14.24 -19.36 -11.46
C THR A 196 -13.49 -20.63 -11.07
N GLY A 197 -14.21 -21.73 -10.84
CA GLY A 197 -13.62 -23.03 -10.57
C GLY A 197 -14.61 -23.97 -9.90
N SER A 198 -14.78 -25.17 -10.46
CA SER A 198 -15.74 -26.17 -9.95
C SER A 198 -15.30 -26.80 -8.62
N GLU A 199 -14.00 -26.71 -8.32
CA GLU A 199 -13.38 -27.17 -7.08
C GLU A 199 -13.43 -26.15 -5.95
N LEU A 200 -13.78 -24.89 -6.26
CA LEU A 200 -13.68 -23.79 -5.32
C LEU A 200 -14.83 -23.82 -4.31
N VAL A 201 -14.49 -23.51 -3.06
CA VAL A 201 -15.45 -23.25 -1.96
C VAL A 201 -15.12 -21.92 -1.31
N SER A 202 -16.13 -21.24 -0.77
CA SER A 202 -15.91 -19.97 -0.07
C SER A 202 -15.18 -20.17 1.26
N ALA A 203 -14.52 -19.12 1.74
CA ALA A 203 -13.87 -19.13 3.05
C ALA A 203 -14.88 -19.35 4.19
N GLU A 204 -16.11 -18.82 4.05
CA GLU A 204 -17.20 -18.95 5.00
C GLU A 204 -17.78 -20.38 5.05
N GLU A 205 -17.82 -21.09 3.92
CA GLU A 205 -18.16 -22.52 3.89
C GLU A 205 -17.06 -23.35 4.53
N ALA A 206 -15.80 -23.09 4.16
CA ALA A 206 -14.64 -23.77 4.72
C ALA A 206 -14.52 -23.60 6.24
N ALA A 207 -14.91 -22.46 6.80
CA ALA A 207 -14.90 -22.23 8.25
C ALA A 207 -16.00 -22.98 9.01
N ARG A 208 -17.11 -23.34 8.34
CA ARG A 208 -18.30 -23.97 8.96
C ARG A 208 -18.25 -25.50 8.98
N GLY A 209 -17.36 -26.13 8.22
CA GLY A 209 -17.31 -27.59 8.10
C GLY A 209 -15.94 -28.12 7.65
N ALA A 210 -15.84 -29.43 7.48
CA ALA A 210 -14.62 -30.04 6.96
C ALA A 210 -14.56 -29.93 5.42
N ILE A 211 -13.44 -29.42 4.91
CA ILE A 211 -13.16 -29.36 3.47
C ILE A 211 -12.87 -30.77 2.96
N SER A 212 -13.55 -31.19 1.89
CA SER A 212 -13.33 -32.49 1.27
C SER A 212 -12.10 -32.49 0.38
N ARG A 213 -11.49 -33.66 0.19
CA ARG A 213 -10.38 -33.83 -0.76
C ARG A 213 -10.82 -33.37 -2.15
N GLY A 214 -10.02 -32.49 -2.75
CA GLY A 214 -10.31 -31.92 -4.08
C GLY A 214 -10.99 -30.56 -4.03
N GLN A 215 -11.45 -30.09 -2.87
CA GLN A 215 -11.95 -28.72 -2.71
C GLN A 215 -10.81 -27.76 -2.37
N ILE A 216 -10.87 -26.54 -2.90
CA ILE A 216 -9.90 -25.47 -2.68
C ILE A 216 -10.64 -24.24 -2.15
N ILE A 217 -10.11 -23.63 -1.08
CA ILE A 217 -10.68 -22.37 -0.57
C ILE A 217 -10.38 -21.25 -1.57
N GLU A 218 -11.41 -20.57 -2.04
CA GLU A 218 -11.28 -19.39 -2.86
C GLU A 218 -10.90 -18.19 -1.98
N PHE A 219 -9.77 -17.55 -2.31
CA PHE A 219 -9.30 -16.35 -1.62
C PHE A 219 -8.66 -15.32 -2.56
N ASN A 220 -8.51 -15.61 -3.84
CA ASN A 220 -7.93 -14.66 -4.79
C ASN A 220 -8.83 -13.45 -4.97
N SER A 221 -10.15 -13.66 -5.00
CA SER A 221 -11.13 -12.58 -5.10
C SER A 221 -11.09 -11.65 -3.88
N LEU A 222 -10.79 -12.19 -2.69
CA LEU A 222 -10.54 -11.40 -1.47
C LEU A 222 -9.29 -10.53 -1.61
N VAL A 223 -8.19 -11.11 -2.09
CA VAL A 223 -6.92 -10.39 -2.30
C VAL A 223 -7.09 -9.27 -3.33
N LEU A 224 -7.68 -9.57 -4.49
CA LEU A 224 -7.90 -8.60 -5.56
C LEU A 224 -8.83 -7.47 -5.11
N ALA A 225 -9.93 -7.79 -4.43
CA ALA A 225 -10.87 -6.79 -3.92
C ALA A 225 -10.18 -5.82 -2.94
N ALA A 226 -9.43 -6.36 -1.97
CA ALA A 226 -8.69 -5.54 -1.01
C ALA A 226 -7.61 -4.68 -1.68
N GLN A 227 -6.91 -5.22 -2.69
CA GLN A 227 -5.97 -4.46 -3.50
C GLN A 227 -6.65 -3.29 -4.21
N ILE A 228 -7.75 -3.54 -4.94
CA ILE A 228 -8.53 -2.52 -5.66
C ILE A 228 -9.00 -1.41 -4.71
N GLU A 229 -9.56 -1.77 -3.56
CA GLU A 229 -10.01 -0.82 -2.54
C GLU A 229 -8.86 0.01 -1.97
N SER A 230 -7.72 -0.61 -1.69
CA SER A 230 -6.51 0.08 -1.21
C SER A 230 -5.96 1.08 -2.23
N TRP A 231 -6.19 0.83 -3.52
CA TRP A 231 -5.81 1.74 -4.60
C TRP A 231 -6.86 2.83 -4.84
N GLY A 232 -8.01 2.81 -4.16
CA GLY A 232 -9.08 3.80 -4.27
C GLY A 232 -10.17 3.45 -5.28
N GLY A 233 -10.18 2.23 -5.81
CA GLY A 233 -11.31 1.66 -6.54
C GLY A 233 -12.41 1.13 -5.62
N GLN A 234 -13.47 0.61 -6.22
CA GLN A 234 -14.56 -0.08 -5.55
C GLN A 234 -14.67 -1.49 -6.13
N ALA A 235 -14.47 -2.51 -5.30
CA ALA A 235 -14.54 -3.89 -5.74
C ALA A 235 -15.92 -4.50 -5.45
N THR A 236 -16.43 -5.29 -6.41
CA THR A 236 -17.60 -6.15 -6.23
C THR A 236 -17.17 -7.58 -6.47
N ARG A 237 -17.22 -8.42 -5.43
CA ARG A 237 -16.97 -9.86 -5.56
C ARG A 237 -18.25 -10.55 -5.99
N PHE A 238 -18.22 -11.22 -7.14
CA PHE A 238 -19.30 -12.07 -7.59
C PHE A 238 -19.24 -13.42 -6.85
N PRO A 239 -20.36 -14.17 -6.80
CA PRO A 239 -20.35 -15.56 -6.36
C PRO A 239 -19.34 -16.39 -7.18
N ILE A 240 -18.86 -17.49 -6.59
CA ILE A 240 -18.03 -18.48 -7.30
C ILE A 240 -18.84 -19.06 -8.44
N VAL A 241 -18.32 -18.93 -9.66
CA VAL A 241 -18.95 -19.47 -10.87
C VAL A 241 -18.29 -20.82 -11.20
N PRO A 242 -19.04 -21.92 -11.33
CA PRO A 242 -18.49 -23.20 -11.77
C PRO A 242 -17.83 -23.09 -13.16
N ASP A 243 -16.98 -24.06 -13.52
CA ASP A 243 -16.36 -24.12 -14.86
C ASP A 243 -17.39 -24.55 -15.92
N ASN A 244 -18.32 -23.65 -16.20
CA ASN A 244 -19.39 -23.83 -17.17
C ASN A 244 -19.46 -22.58 -18.04
N TYR A 245 -19.26 -22.78 -19.34
CA TYR A 245 -19.20 -21.71 -20.33
C TYR A 245 -20.35 -20.70 -20.22
N GLU A 246 -21.60 -21.19 -20.21
CA GLU A 246 -22.78 -20.32 -20.18
C GLU A 246 -22.90 -19.52 -18.88
N GLN A 247 -22.55 -20.12 -17.74
CA GLN A 247 -22.58 -19.42 -16.45
C GLN A 247 -21.49 -18.35 -16.36
N ILE A 248 -20.28 -18.64 -16.84
CA ILE A 248 -19.18 -17.66 -16.91
C ILE A 248 -19.55 -16.52 -17.87
N ARG A 249 -20.11 -16.85 -19.04
CA ARG A 249 -20.57 -15.88 -20.03
C ARG A 249 -21.62 -14.93 -19.45
N GLU A 250 -22.62 -15.46 -18.76
CA GLU A 250 -23.66 -14.66 -18.15
C GLU A 250 -23.12 -13.77 -17.02
N ALA A 251 -22.25 -14.29 -16.16
CA ALA A 251 -21.61 -13.50 -15.11
C ALA A 251 -20.76 -12.35 -15.67
N VAL A 252 -19.98 -12.61 -16.73
CA VAL A 252 -19.19 -11.57 -17.41
C VAL A 252 -20.10 -10.51 -18.05
N ARG A 253 -21.20 -10.93 -18.68
CA ARG A 253 -22.19 -10.03 -19.28
C ARG A 253 -22.86 -9.13 -18.23
N GLU A 254 -23.27 -9.70 -17.10
CA GLU A 254 -23.86 -8.98 -15.97
C GLU A 254 -22.89 -7.96 -15.38
N ALA A 255 -21.64 -8.39 -15.14
CA ALA A 255 -20.58 -7.53 -14.63
C ALA A 255 -20.28 -6.36 -15.58
N ALA A 256 -20.13 -6.63 -16.88
CA ALA A 256 -19.83 -5.62 -17.90
C ALA A 256 -20.98 -4.60 -18.10
N ALA A 257 -22.22 -4.95 -17.74
CA ALA A 257 -23.33 -4.00 -17.80
C ALA A 257 -23.22 -2.87 -16.76
N THR A 258 -22.54 -3.12 -15.64
CA THR A 258 -22.59 -2.27 -14.44
C THR A 258 -21.22 -1.76 -13.96
N HIS A 259 -20.12 -2.44 -14.30
CA HIS A 259 -18.78 -2.14 -13.81
C HIS A 259 -17.87 -1.50 -14.87
N ASP A 260 -16.84 -0.80 -14.43
CA ASP A 260 -15.85 -0.17 -15.30
C ASP A 260 -14.73 -1.13 -15.74
N LEU A 261 -14.53 -2.20 -14.98
CA LEU A 261 -13.56 -3.27 -15.25
C LEU A 261 -14.12 -4.62 -14.78
N VAL A 262 -13.88 -5.68 -15.57
CA VAL A 262 -14.22 -7.05 -15.18
C VAL A 262 -12.94 -7.87 -15.03
N LEU A 263 -12.73 -8.47 -13.86
CA LEU A 263 -11.67 -9.43 -13.61
C LEU A 263 -12.27 -10.83 -13.56
N VAL A 264 -11.87 -11.70 -14.49
CA VAL A 264 -12.24 -13.12 -14.47
C VAL A 264 -11.08 -13.89 -13.88
N ASN A 265 -11.19 -14.34 -12.63
CA ASN A 265 -10.15 -15.13 -12.00
C ASN A 265 -10.36 -16.62 -12.27
N ALA A 266 -9.65 -17.12 -13.27
CA ALA A 266 -9.78 -18.47 -13.78
C ALA A 266 -8.47 -19.26 -13.67
N GLY A 267 -8.59 -20.59 -13.58
CA GLY A 267 -7.46 -21.52 -13.53
C GLY A 267 -6.48 -21.38 -14.70
N SER A 268 -5.33 -22.04 -14.61
CA SER A 268 -4.30 -21.95 -15.65
C SER A 268 -4.81 -22.47 -17.00
N SER A 269 -4.75 -21.61 -18.02
CA SER A 269 -5.02 -21.80 -19.46
C SER A 269 -4.39 -23.05 -20.13
N ALA A 270 -3.61 -23.87 -19.41
CA ALA A 270 -3.08 -25.15 -19.88
C ALA A 270 -4.09 -26.33 -19.80
N GLY A 271 -5.27 -26.11 -19.21
CA GLY A 271 -6.35 -27.10 -19.09
C GLY A 271 -7.12 -27.32 -20.40
N SER A 272 -8.00 -28.33 -20.41
CA SER A 272 -8.68 -28.78 -21.65
C SER A 272 -9.69 -27.80 -22.25
N GLU A 273 -10.16 -26.78 -21.51
CA GLU A 273 -11.07 -25.73 -22.02
C GLU A 273 -10.78 -24.37 -21.32
N ASP A 274 -10.12 -23.43 -22.02
CA ASP A 274 -9.93 -22.04 -21.55
C ASP A 274 -11.22 -21.25 -21.82
N TYR A 275 -12.20 -21.35 -20.94
CA TYR A 275 -13.51 -20.70 -21.15
C TYR A 275 -13.40 -19.18 -21.22
N THR A 276 -12.45 -18.57 -20.48
CA THR A 276 -12.32 -17.12 -20.39
C THR A 276 -12.04 -16.50 -21.76
N VAL A 277 -11.05 -17.01 -22.50
CA VAL A 277 -10.71 -16.44 -23.82
C VAL A 277 -11.89 -16.55 -24.80
N HIS A 278 -12.64 -17.66 -24.75
CA HIS A 278 -13.79 -17.88 -25.61
C HIS A 278 -14.97 -16.98 -25.27
N VAL A 279 -15.26 -16.80 -23.97
CA VAL A 279 -16.30 -15.87 -23.49
C VAL A 279 -15.97 -14.44 -23.91
N VAL A 280 -14.71 -14.01 -23.75
CA VAL A 280 -14.28 -12.68 -24.17
C VAL A 280 -14.39 -12.51 -25.69
N ALA A 281 -14.02 -13.51 -26.47
CA ALA A 281 -14.12 -13.47 -27.93
C ALA A 281 -15.58 -13.47 -28.44
N GLU A 282 -16.52 -14.09 -27.72
CA GLU A 282 -17.94 -14.03 -28.08
C GLU A 282 -18.56 -12.68 -27.72
N LEU A 283 -18.27 -12.17 -26.53
CA LEU A 283 -18.88 -10.96 -25.98
C LEU A 283 -18.18 -9.66 -26.45
N GLY A 284 -17.03 -9.78 -27.12
CA GLY A 284 -16.29 -8.64 -27.66
C GLY A 284 -15.01 -9.05 -28.37
N GLU A 285 -13.86 -8.56 -27.89
CA GLU A 285 -12.56 -8.72 -28.54
C GLU A 285 -11.49 -9.18 -27.54
N VAL A 286 -10.74 -10.21 -27.92
CA VAL A 286 -9.50 -10.61 -27.22
C VAL A 286 -8.32 -9.86 -27.83
N LEU A 287 -7.65 -9.06 -27.02
CA LEU A 287 -6.51 -8.24 -27.44
C LEU A 287 -5.18 -8.95 -27.20
N VAL A 288 -5.09 -9.69 -26.09
CA VAL A 288 -3.89 -10.42 -25.66
C VAL A 288 -4.32 -11.72 -24.98
N HIS A 289 -3.64 -12.82 -25.29
CA HIS A 289 -3.84 -14.13 -24.66
C HIS A 289 -2.48 -14.74 -24.34
N GLY A 290 -2.01 -14.52 -23.11
CA GLY A 290 -0.65 -14.85 -22.70
C GLY A 290 0.25 -13.62 -22.73
N ILE A 291 0.84 -13.31 -21.58
CA ILE A 291 1.81 -12.23 -21.42
C ILE A 291 3.07 -12.81 -20.84
N ALA A 292 4.23 -12.44 -21.41
CA ALA A 292 5.53 -12.91 -20.99
C ALA A 292 5.97 -12.29 -19.65
N VAL A 293 5.27 -12.66 -18.57
CA VAL A 293 5.48 -12.22 -17.18
C VAL A 293 5.45 -13.43 -16.25
N ARG A 294 6.37 -13.44 -15.29
CA ARG A 294 6.50 -14.53 -14.33
C ARG A 294 6.48 -14.03 -12.88
N PRO A 295 5.64 -14.60 -12.00
CA PRO A 295 4.48 -15.44 -12.29
C PRO A 295 3.33 -14.60 -12.88
N GLY A 296 2.49 -15.18 -13.73
CA GLY A 296 1.43 -14.42 -14.41
C GLY A 296 1.24 -14.73 -15.89
N HIS A 297 1.95 -15.72 -16.42
CA HIS A 297 2.00 -16.00 -17.85
C HIS A 297 0.64 -16.07 -18.60
N PRO A 298 -0.45 -16.69 -18.09
CA PRO A 298 -1.70 -16.82 -18.85
C PRO A 298 -2.66 -15.63 -18.68
N VAL A 299 -2.18 -14.39 -18.47
CA VAL A 299 -3.04 -13.21 -18.40
C VAL A 299 -3.69 -12.94 -19.77
N ILE A 300 -4.97 -12.60 -19.75
CA ILE A 300 -5.76 -12.22 -20.93
C ILE A 300 -6.14 -10.76 -20.81
N PHE A 301 -6.04 -10.00 -21.92
CA PHE A 301 -6.67 -8.69 -22.05
C PHE A 301 -7.72 -8.74 -23.15
N GLY A 302 -8.85 -8.09 -22.89
CA GLY A 302 -9.90 -7.93 -23.88
C GLY A 302 -10.80 -6.75 -23.59
N MET A 303 -11.75 -6.55 -24.50
CA MET A 303 -12.84 -5.60 -24.39
C MET A 303 -14.15 -6.35 -24.55
N ILE A 304 -15.12 -6.10 -23.67
CA ILE A 304 -16.49 -6.59 -23.79
C ILE A 304 -17.35 -5.47 -24.37
N HIS A 305 -18.18 -5.79 -25.37
CA HIS A 305 -19.17 -4.87 -25.92
C HIS A 305 -20.54 -5.19 -25.31
N ALA A 306 -20.94 -4.40 -24.32
CA ALA A 306 -22.23 -4.52 -23.66
C ALA A 306 -23.33 -3.79 -24.45
N ALA A 307 -24.59 -4.01 -24.06
CA ALA A 307 -25.74 -3.34 -24.68
C ALA A 307 -25.63 -1.81 -24.59
N GLY A 308 -26.06 -1.11 -25.65
CA GLY A 308 -26.06 0.36 -25.70
C GLY A 308 -24.70 0.99 -25.99
N GLU A 309 -23.88 0.38 -26.85
CA GLU A 309 -22.55 0.85 -27.29
C GLU A 309 -21.49 0.95 -26.17
N ARG A 310 -21.79 0.46 -24.95
CA ARG A 310 -20.83 0.44 -23.83
C ARG A 310 -19.73 -0.59 -24.09
N SER A 311 -18.47 -0.16 -24.03
CA SER A 311 -17.31 -1.05 -24.01
C SER A 311 -16.70 -1.09 -22.62
N VAL A 312 -16.28 -2.27 -22.16
CA VAL A 312 -15.70 -2.47 -20.81
C VAL A 312 -14.46 -3.35 -20.92
N PRO A 313 -13.31 -2.96 -20.37
CA PRO A 313 -12.15 -3.83 -20.31
C PRO A 313 -12.42 -5.07 -19.47
N VAL A 314 -11.84 -6.19 -19.91
CA VAL A 314 -11.81 -7.44 -19.16
C VAL A 314 -10.37 -7.94 -19.06
N ILE A 315 -10.00 -8.40 -17.87
CA ILE A 315 -8.70 -9.02 -17.61
C ILE A 315 -8.94 -10.44 -17.10
N GLY A 316 -8.41 -11.42 -17.82
CA GLY A 316 -8.32 -12.80 -17.33
C GLY A 316 -7.15 -12.92 -16.37
N VAL A 317 -7.46 -13.18 -15.10
CA VAL A 317 -6.49 -13.25 -14.01
C VAL A 317 -6.17 -14.72 -13.69
N PRO A 318 -4.90 -15.14 -13.66
CA PRO A 318 -4.55 -16.54 -13.40
C PRO A 318 -4.96 -17.02 -12.01
N GLY A 319 -5.40 -18.27 -11.89
CA GLY A 319 -5.90 -18.86 -10.64
C GLY A 319 -4.83 -19.12 -9.57
N TYR A 320 -3.55 -19.08 -9.92
CA TYR A 320 -2.48 -19.17 -8.93
C TYR A 320 -2.42 -17.89 -8.08
N PRO A 321 -2.43 -18.00 -6.73
CA PRO A 321 -2.44 -16.86 -5.80
C PRO A 321 -1.48 -15.73 -6.07
N VAL A 322 -0.21 -16.07 -6.29
CA VAL A 322 0.83 -15.07 -6.52
C VAL A 322 0.64 -14.41 -7.87
N SER A 323 0.30 -15.19 -8.88
CA SER A 323 0.00 -14.69 -10.22
C SER A 323 -1.18 -13.72 -10.18
N ALA A 324 -2.23 -14.05 -9.43
CA ALA A 324 -3.41 -13.18 -9.28
C ALA A 324 -3.05 -11.84 -8.66
N ALA A 325 -2.39 -11.85 -7.50
CA ALA A 325 -1.99 -10.63 -6.79
C ALA A 325 -1.06 -9.74 -7.63
N LEU A 326 -0.07 -10.34 -8.32
CA LEU A 326 0.84 -9.58 -9.17
C LEU A 326 0.17 -9.09 -10.46
N THR A 327 -0.79 -9.83 -11.03
CA THR A 327 -1.61 -9.32 -12.14
C THR A 327 -2.36 -8.06 -11.72
N GLY A 328 -2.89 -8.05 -10.49
CA GLY A 328 -3.45 -6.86 -9.86
C GLY A 328 -2.45 -5.70 -9.86
N GLU A 329 -1.26 -5.91 -9.28
CA GLU A 329 -0.24 -4.85 -9.14
C GLU A 329 0.32 -4.35 -10.48
N ILE A 330 0.54 -5.24 -11.44
CA ILE A 330 1.22 -4.92 -12.70
C ILE A 330 0.26 -4.27 -13.71
N PHE A 331 -1.03 -4.66 -13.71
CA PHE A 331 -1.96 -4.26 -14.77
C PHE A 331 -3.22 -3.57 -14.27
N VAL A 332 -3.76 -3.95 -13.11
CA VAL A 332 -4.99 -3.35 -12.57
C VAL A 332 -4.68 -2.04 -11.85
N GLU A 333 -3.64 -1.99 -11.02
CA GLU A 333 -3.25 -0.78 -10.29
C GLU A 333 -2.95 0.40 -11.23
N PRO A 334 -2.15 0.24 -12.31
CA PRO A 334 -1.86 1.36 -13.20
C PRO A 334 -3.12 1.89 -13.91
N LEU A 335 -4.08 1.00 -14.21
CA LEU A 335 -5.36 1.39 -14.80
C LEU A 335 -6.21 2.18 -13.80
N ILE A 336 -6.33 1.73 -12.56
CA ILE A 336 -7.04 2.45 -11.49
C ILE A 336 -6.39 3.80 -11.21
N SER A 337 -5.07 3.85 -11.12
CA SER A 337 -4.34 5.11 -10.92
C SER A 337 -4.53 6.07 -12.10
N ARG A 338 -4.54 5.57 -13.34
CA ARG A 338 -4.86 6.38 -14.52
C ARG A 338 -6.28 6.96 -14.45
N TRP A 339 -7.28 6.15 -14.10
CA TRP A 339 -8.66 6.60 -13.94
C TRP A 339 -8.85 7.58 -12.79
N LEU A 340 -8.03 7.48 -11.74
CA LEU A 340 -8.01 8.45 -10.64
C LEU A 340 -7.13 9.67 -10.93
N GLY A 341 -6.48 9.76 -12.10
CA GLY A 341 -5.62 10.89 -12.46
C GLY A 341 -4.28 10.94 -11.73
N ARG A 342 -3.82 9.82 -11.18
CA ARG A 342 -2.55 9.70 -10.43
C ARG A 342 -1.49 8.94 -11.25
N PRO A 343 -0.20 9.15 -10.96
CA PRO A 343 0.83 8.23 -11.44
C PRO A 343 0.66 6.83 -10.82
N PRO A 344 1.13 5.76 -11.51
CA PRO A 344 1.04 4.40 -11.01
C PRO A 344 1.78 4.23 -9.67
N LEU A 345 1.39 3.24 -8.88
CA LEU A 345 1.96 2.98 -7.56
C LEU A 345 3.46 2.63 -7.63
N SER A 346 3.91 2.01 -8.72
CA SER A 346 5.33 1.69 -8.95
C SER A 346 6.23 2.94 -8.99
N GLU A 347 5.70 4.10 -9.37
CA GLU A 347 6.41 5.39 -9.38
C GLU A 347 6.29 6.16 -8.06
N ARG A 348 5.29 5.83 -7.24
CA ARG A 348 5.02 6.49 -5.95
C ARG A 348 5.60 5.74 -4.75
N THR A 349 5.91 4.46 -4.93
CA THR A 349 6.41 3.59 -3.87
C THR A 349 7.94 3.74 -3.74
N PRO A 350 8.49 3.79 -2.51
CA PRO A 350 9.93 3.86 -2.31
C PRO A 350 10.67 2.67 -2.94
N THR A 351 11.82 2.97 -3.54
CA THR A 351 12.79 1.97 -3.97
C THR A 351 14.04 2.05 -3.10
N LEU A 352 14.80 0.96 -3.05
CA LEU A 352 16.15 0.95 -2.48
C LEU A 352 17.08 0.04 -3.28
N GLU A 353 18.38 0.31 -3.20
CA GLU A 353 19.41 -0.58 -3.72
C GLU A 353 19.81 -1.60 -2.66
N ALA A 354 19.78 -2.88 -3.01
CA ALA A 354 20.15 -3.99 -2.13
C ALA A 354 21.10 -4.97 -2.81
N THR A 355 21.89 -5.67 -2.00
CA THR A 355 22.75 -6.76 -2.47
C THR A 355 21.98 -8.08 -2.42
N ILE A 356 21.88 -8.80 -3.55
CA ILE A 356 21.19 -10.09 -3.60
C ILE A 356 22.02 -11.16 -2.88
N SER A 357 21.42 -11.87 -1.90
CA SER A 357 22.15 -12.77 -1.01
C SER A 357 22.58 -14.10 -1.67
N ARG A 358 21.93 -14.49 -2.77
CA ARG A 358 22.24 -15.74 -3.48
C ARG A 358 21.93 -15.63 -4.96
N LYS A 359 22.57 -16.51 -5.74
CA LYS A 359 22.31 -16.66 -7.17
C LYS A 359 20.84 -17.00 -7.39
N VAL A 360 20.25 -16.33 -8.36
CA VAL A 360 18.91 -16.55 -8.86
C VAL A 360 19.02 -16.98 -10.30
N LEU A 361 18.32 -18.06 -10.67
CA LEU A 361 18.15 -18.46 -12.06
C LEU A 361 16.78 -17.98 -12.53
N SER A 362 16.75 -17.30 -13.66
CA SER A 362 15.52 -16.88 -14.34
C SER A 362 15.56 -17.40 -15.77
N PRO A 363 14.60 -18.26 -16.18
CA PRO A 363 14.49 -18.65 -17.58
C PRO A 363 14.23 -17.44 -18.48
N PRO A 364 14.96 -17.29 -19.59
CA PRO A 364 14.76 -16.18 -20.52
C PRO A 364 13.37 -16.23 -21.15
N GLY A 365 12.87 -15.07 -21.58
CA GLY A 365 11.59 -14.92 -22.27
C GLY A 365 10.55 -14.12 -21.49
N ASP A 366 10.54 -14.23 -20.16
CA ASP A 366 9.56 -13.56 -19.29
C ASP A 366 10.20 -12.45 -18.43
N ASP A 367 9.53 -11.32 -18.28
CA ASP A 367 9.83 -10.39 -17.19
C ASP A 367 9.45 -11.05 -15.84
N GLU A 368 10.45 -11.37 -15.01
CA GLU A 368 10.23 -12.07 -13.74
C GLU A 368 10.17 -11.09 -12.57
N TYR A 369 9.11 -11.20 -11.77
CA TYR A 369 8.85 -10.42 -10.57
C TYR A 369 9.22 -11.25 -9.34
N LEU A 370 10.48 -11.12 -8.93
CA LEU A 370 11.08 -11.84 -7.82
C LEU A 370 10.77 -11.17 -6.48
N ARG A 371 10.01 -11.86 -5.63
CA ARG A 371 9.75 -11.40 -4.27
C ARG A 371 10.97 -11.64 -3.38
N VAL A 372 11.28 -10.65 -2.54
CA VAL A 372 12.43 -10.66 -1.65
C VAL A 372 12.03 -10.24 -0.24
N THR A 373 12.73 -10.78 0.76
CA THR A 373 12.85 -10.12 2.06
C THR A 373 14.04 -9.20 2.05
N VAL A 374 13.95 -8.09 2.79
CA VAL A 374 15.00 -7.07 2.82
C VAL A 374 15.33 -6.72 4.26
N GLY A 375 16.61 -6.57 4.57
CA GLY A 375 17.03 -6.02 5.85
C GLY A 375 18.43 -5.46 5.81
N LYS A 376 18.72 -4.57 6.75
CA LYS A 376 20.02 -3.92 6.89
C LYS A 376 20.88 -4.71 7.88
N VAL A 377 22.03 -5.23 7.42
CA VAL A 377 23.00 -5.94 8.25
C VAL A 377 24.31 -5.15 8.27
N GLY A 378 24.64 -4.59 9.42
CA GLY A 378 25.73 -3.61 9.53
C GLY A 378 25.48 -2.42 8.59
N GLY A 379 26.40 -2.17 7.66
CA GLY A 379 26.28 -1.11 6.64
C GLY A 379 25.63 -1.54 5.32
N LYS A 380 25.21 -2.81 5.17
CA LYS A 380 24.73 -3.36 3.90
C LYS A 380 23.22 -3.62 3.94
N ILE A 381 22.52 -3.33 2.86
CA ILE A 381 21.14 -3.76 2.66
C ILE A 381 21.16 -5.05 1.86
N ILE A 382 20.57 -6.10 2.41
CA ILE A 382 20.57 -7.44 1.84
C ILE A 382 19.16 -7.76 1.37
N ALA A 383 19.02 -8.15 0.10
CA ALA A 383 17.79 -8.70 -0.46
C ALA A 383 17.93 -10.22 -0.57
N THR A 384 17.02 -10.96 0.06
CA THR A 384 17.02 -12.42 0.00
C THR A 384 15.82 -12.94 -0.80
N PRO A 385 16.04 -13.66 -1.91
CA PRO A 385 14.97 -14.28 -2.69
C PRO A 385 14.09 -15.20 -1.85
N LEU A 386 12.78 -14.98 -1.86
CA LEU A 386 11.80 -15.89 -1.28
C LEU A 386 11.57 -17.13 -2.16
N SER A 387 10.92 -18.16 -1.60
CA SER A 387 10.62 -19.40 -2.31
C SER A 387 9.84 -19.15 -3.60
N ARG A 388 10.31 -19.77 -4.69
CA ARG A 388 9.71 -19.70 -6.03
C ARG A 388 8.52 -20.65 -6.09
N GLY A 389 7.32 -20.13 -6.35
CA GLY A 389 6.11 -20.91 -6.47
C GLY A 389 4.89 -19.99 -6.56
N ALA A 390 4.11 -20.12 -7.63
CA ALA A 390 2.94 -19.28 -7.85
C ALA A 390 1.78 -19.61 -6.89
N GLY A 391 1.79 -20.80 -6.29
CA GLY A 391 0.83 -21.26 -5.29
C GLY A 391 1.10 -20.83 -3.85
N VAL A 392 2.23 -20.19 -3.57
CA VAL A 392 2.69 -19.98 -2.18
C VAL A 392 2.26 -18.60 -1.68
N ILE A 393 1.00 -18.42 -1.29
CA ILE A 393 0.48 -17.11 -0.85
C ILE A 393 1.29 -16.51 0.32
N THR A 394 1.81 -17.33 1.24
CA THR A 394 2.63 -16.89 2.39
C THR A 394 3.91 -16.16 1.97
N SER A 395 4.40 -16.38 0.76
CA SER A 395 5.56 -15.63 0.24
C SER A 395 5.23 -14.20 -0.18
N LEU A 396 3.95 -13.85 -0.41
CA LEU A 396 3.53 -12.44 -0.53
C LEU A 396 3.49 -11.78 0.85
N VAL A 397 2.96 -12.47 1.86
CA VAL A 397 2.92 -11.97 3.25
C VAL A 397 4.32 -11.66 3.78
N ARG A 398 5.29 -12.51 3.45
CA ARG A 398 6.70 -12.36 3.85
C ARG A 398 7.48 -11.36 3.00
N ALA A 399 6.99 -10.98 1.82
CA ALA A 399 7.74 -10.10 0.94
C ALA A 399 7.87 -8.70 1.57
N ASP A 400 9.08 -8.16 1.53
CA ASP A 400 9.37 -6.77 1.90
C ASP A 400 9.47 -5.88 0.66
N GLY A 401 9.62 -6.51 -0.49
CA GLY A 401 9.58 -5.86 -1.79
C GLY A 401 9.71 -6.86 -2.93
N ILE A 402 9.83 -6.31 -4.13
CA ILE A 402 9.91 -7.05 -5.38
C ILE A 402 11.04 -6.51 -6.25
N VAL A 403 11.73 -7.43 -6.93
CA VAL A 403 12.81 -7.15 -7.88
C VAL A 403 12.36 -7.62 -9.25
N ARG A 404 12.43 -6.75 -10.25
CA ARG A 404 12.16 -7.12 -11.64
C ARG A 404 13.43 -7.63 -12.29
N ILE A 405 13.41 -8.86 -12.76
CA ILE A 405 14.45 -9.45 -13.60
C ILE A 405 13.98 -9.32 -15.06
N PRO A 406 14.67 -8.54 -15.91
CA PRO A 406 14.26 -8.33 -17.29
C PRO A 406 14.25 -9.63 -18.10
N ARG A 407 13.37 -9.73 -19.10
CA ARG A 407 13.17 -10.96 -19.90
C ARG A 407 14.39 -11.57 -20.57
N PHE A 408 15.41 -10.75 -20.86
CA PHE A 408 16.65 -11.19 -21.50
C PHE A 408 17.76 -11.51 -20.49
N SER A 409 17.46 -11.43 -19.19
CA SER A 409 18.38 -11.83 -18.13
C SER A 409 18.16 -13.30 -17.77
N GLU A 410 19.26 -14.03 -17.60
CA GLU A 410 19.26 -15.42 -17.12
C GLU A 410 19.16 -15.51 -15.57
N GLY A 411 18.99 -14.37 -14.90
CA GLY A 411 18.86 -14.25 -13.46
C GLY A 411 19.86 -13.28 -12.85
N LEU A 412 20.22 -13.49 -11.58
CA LEU A 412 21.06 -12.59 -10.78
C LEU A 412 22.19 -13.37 -10.12
N GLN A 413 23.38 -12.80 -10.03
CA GLN A 413 24.51 -13.41 -9.30
C GLN A 413 24.50 -13.00 -7.83
N ALA A 414 24.94 -13.88 -6.93
CA ALA A 414 25.10 -13.51 -5.52
C ALA A 414 26.07 -12.32 -5.38
N GLY A 415 25.68 -11.31 -4.60
CA GLY A 415 26.46 -10.08 -4.43
C GLY A 415 26.14 -8.98 -5.45
N GLU A 416 25.33 -9.26 -6.47
CA GLU A 416 24.86 -8.26 -7.43
C GLU A 416 23.93 -7.23 -6.76
N THR A 417 24.06 -5.98 -7.17
CA THR A 417 23.19 -4.88 -6.71
C THR A 417 21.91 -4.87 -7.52
N VAL A 418 20.77 -4.79 -6.83
CA VAL A 418 19.44 -4.77 -7.44
C VAL A 418 18.58 -3.66 -6.83
N THR A 419 17.75 -3.05 -7.68
CA THR A 419 16.70 -2.14 -7.23
C THR A 419 15.49 -2.94 -6.72
N VAL A 420 15.12 -2.70 -5.47
CA VAL A 420 13.95 -3.32 -4.83
C VAL A 420 12.83 -2.27 -4.76
N HIS A 421 11.66 -2.60 -5.31
CA HIS A 421 10.43 -1.85 -5.06
C HIS A 421 9.80 -2.35 -3.76
N LEU A 422 9.68 -1.49 -2.75
CA LEU A 422 9.33 -1.93 -1.40
C LEU A 422 7.83 -2.04 -1.18
N TYR A 423 7.40 -3.08 -0.48
CA TYR A 423 6.05 -3.16 0.08
C TYR A 423 5.97 -2.58 1.50
N ARG A 424 7.10 -2.06 2.01
CA ARG A 424 7.26 -1.53 3.37
C ARG A 424 7.95 -0.18 3.34
N GLN A 425 7.84 0.56 4.43
CA GLN A 425 8.61 1.79 4.56
C GLN A 425 10.10 1.46 4.74
N PRO A 426 11.03 2.25 4.17
CA PRO A 426 12.47 2.03 4.33
C PRO A 426 12.91 1.89 5.80
N ARG A 427 12.28 2.62 6.72
CA ARG A 427 12.57 2.54 8.16
C ARG A 427 12.29 1.16 8.74
N GLU A 428 11.24 0.47 8.31
CA GLU A 428 10.94 -0.89 8.77
C GLU A 428 12.05 -1.88 8.35
N ILE A 429 12.65 -1.65 7.18
CA ILE A 429 13.78 -2.45 6.69
C ILE A 429 15.01 -2.26 7.58
N GLU A 430 15.27 -1.03 8.03
CA GLU A 430 16.37 -0.75 8.97
C GLU A 430 16.15 -1.39 10.35
N GLN A 431 14.90 -1.58 10.76
CA GLN A 431 14.52 -2.20 12.03
C GLN A 431 14.27 -3.72 11.91
N THR A 432 14.73 -4.34 10.82
CA THR A 432 14.57 -5.78 10.58
C THR A 432 15.82 -6.56 11.00
N ILE A 433 15.66 -7.45 11.98
CA ILE A 433 16.63 -8.49 12.31
C ILE A 433 16.57 -9.56 11.22
N VAL A 434 17.60 -9.57 10.38
CA VAL A 434 17.80 -10.59 9.34
C VAL A 434 18.35 -11.90 9.92
N ALA A 435 17.59 -12.98 9.74
CA ALA A 435 17.94 -14.35 10.06
C ALA A 435 18.08 -15.19 8.78
N ILE A 436 19.25 -15.77 8.52
CA ILE A 436 19.49 -16.62 7.34
C ILE A 436 20.06 -17.95 7.80
N GLY A 437 19.41 -19.07 7.49
CA GLY A 437 19.93 -20.38 7.86
C GLY A 437 18.91 -21.51 7.75
N SER A 438 19.00 -22.49 8.64
CA SER A 438 18.00 -23.55 8.74
C SER A 438 16.68 -23.02 9.30
N HIS A 439 15.57 -23.58 8.84
CA HIS A 439 14.24 -23.27 9.36
C HIS A 439 14.10 -23.70 10.81
N ASP A 440 13.52 -22.83 11.64
CA ASP A 440 13.20 -23.12 13.03
C ASP A 440 11.89 -22.45 13.46
N MET A 441 10.93 -23.25 13.95
CA MET A 441 9.63 -22.77 14.43
C MET A 441 9.76 -21.80 15.62
N THR A 442 10.85 -21.88 16.37
CA THR A 442 11.12 -20.92 17.46
C THR A 442 11.41 -19.52 16.94
N LEU A 443 11.88 -19.37 15.69
CA LEU A 443 12.03 -18.05 15.07
C LEU A 443 10.68 -17.36 14.89
N ASP A 444 9.63 -18.12 14.55
CA ASP A 444 8.28 -17.55 14.42
C ASP A 444 7.74 -17.07 15.79
N LEU A 445 8.01 -17.83 16.86
CA LEU A 445 7.67 -17.41 18.24
C LEU A 445 8.48 -16.19 18.67
N LEU A 446 9.78 -16.14 18.36
CA LEU A 446 10.62 -14.98 18.64
C LEU A 446 10.16 -13.75 17.86
N ALA A 447 9.74 -13.91 16.60
CA ALA A 447 9.17 -12.83 15.79
C ALA A 447 7.90 -12.28 16.43
N GLN A 448 7.02 -13.15 16.94
CA GLN A 448 5.81 -12.74 17.68
C GLN A 448 6.17 -11.96 18.95
N PHE A 449 7.05 -12.50 19.80
CA PHE A 449 7.46 -11.81 21.04
C PHE A 449 8.16 -10.48 20.76
N LEU A 450 8.95 -10.40 19.68
CA LEU A 450 9.60 -9.17 19.26
C LEU A 450 8.56 -8.13 18.83
N ALA A 451 7.56 -8.53 18.04
CA ALA A 451 6.49 -7.64 17.60
C ALA A 451 5.68 -7.07 18.77
N GLU A 452 5.44 -7.86 19.82
CA GLU A 452 4.72 -7.41 21.02
C GLU A 452 5.56 -6.46 21.90
N ARG A 453 6.85 -6.74 22.06
CA ARG A 453 7.71 -6.06 23.05
C ARG A 453 8.51 -4.89 22.50
N ALA A 454 8.75 -4.87 21.19
CA ALA A 454 9.53 -3.84 20.52
C ALA A 454 8.81 -3.38 19.24
N PRO A 455 7.77 -2.54 19.36
CA PRO A 455 7.03 -2.04 18.20
C PRO A 455 7.95 -1.43 17.14
N GLY A 456 7.74 -1.84 15.89
CA GLY A 456 8.57 -1.43 14.74
C GLY A 456 9.80 -2.31 14.51
N MET A 457 10.20 -3.17 15.46
CA MET A 457 11.20 -4.20 15.20
C MET A 457 10.56 -5.44 14.57
N ARG A 458 11.30 -6.08 13.66
CA ARG A 458 10.87 -7.31 12.98
C ARG A 458 11.98 -8.34 12.97
N LEU A 459 11.59 -9.60 12.86
CA LEU A 459 12.49 -10.70 12.55
C LEU A 459 12.10 -11.24 11.18
N SER A 460 13.01 -11.17 10.22
CA SER A 460 12.83 -11.73 8.88
C SER A 460 13.71 -12.95 8.73
N SER A 461 13.10 -14.09 8.42
CA SER A 461 13.81 -15.37 8.28
C SER A 461 13.82 -15.86 6.83
N ALA A 462 15.00 -16.27 6.36
CA ALA A 462 15.18 -16.90 5.06
C ALA A 462 15.85 -18.27 5.20
N ASN A 463 15.20 -19.29 4.64
CA ASN A 463 15.62 -20.67 4.78
C ASN A 463 16.56 -21.08 3.65
N VAL A 464 17.83 -21.25 3.98
CA VAL A 464 18.91 -21.68 3.05
C VAL A 464 19.71 -22.88 3.57
N GLY A 465 19.28 -23.47 4.70
CA GLY A 465 19.98 -24.56 5.38
C GLY A 465 21.09 -24.07 6.31
N SER A 466 21.53 -24.94 7.21
CA SER A 466 22.48 -24.60 8.28
C SER A 466 23.82 -24.07 7.76
N LEU A 467 24.45 -24.76 6.80
CA LEU A 467 25.72 -24.33 6.22
C LEU A 467 25.59 -23.00 5.47
N GLY A 468 24.49 -22.80 4.73
CA GLY A 468 24.19 -21.54 4.07
C GLY A 468 24.07 -20.38 5.07
N GLY A 469 23.48 -20.64 6.24
CA GLY A 469 23.40 -19.66 7.33
C GLY A 469 24.77 -19.27 7.91
N LEU A 470 25.64 -20.25 8.18
CA LEU A 470 27.01 -19.97 8.64
C LEU A 470 27.79 -19.17 7.59
N VAL A 471 27.65 -19.49 6.29
CA VAL A 471 28.28 -18.72 5.21
C VAL A 471 27.73 -17.28 5.14
N ALA A 472 26.41 -17.09 5.32
CA ALA A 472 25.80 -15.76 5.35
C ALA A 472 26.30 -14.92 6.52
N LEU A 473 26.43 -15.51 7.71
CA LEU A 473 27.08 -14.87 8.86
C LEU A 473 28.51 -14.48 8.50
N ARG A 474 29.32 -15.38 7.91
CA ARG A 474 30.69 -15.07 7.49
C ARG A 474 30.77 -13.87 6.53
N ARG A 475 29.79 -13.70 5.65
CA ARG A 475 29.73 -12.57 4.70
C ARG A 475 29.19 -11.27 5.30
N GLY A 476 28.66 -11.32 6.53
CA GLY A 476 27.97 -10.19 7.15
C GLY A 476 26.62 -9.91 6.50
N GLU A 477 25.93 -10.95 6.03
CA GLU A 477 24.63 -10.86 5.34
C GLU A 477 23.45 -11.23 6.25
N ALA A 478 23.72 -11.66 7.48
CA ALA A 478 22.71 -11.97 8.49
C ALA A 478 23.19 -11.53 9.89
N HIS A 479 22.23 -11.25 10.78
CA HIS A 479 22.50 -11.02 12.20
C HIS A 479 22.55 -12.34 12.98
N LEU A 480 21.74 -13.31 12.58
CA LEU A 480 21.67 -14.64 13.19
C LEU A 480 21.43 -15.73 12.15
N ALA A 481 21.84 -16.96 12.47
CA ALA A 481 21.63 -18.12 11.61
C ALA A 481 21.14 -19.33 12.40
N GLY A 482 20.07 -19.95 11.91
CA GLY A 482 19.64 -21.26 12.41
C GLY A 482 20.60 -22.35 11.96
N SER A 483 21.04 -23.22 12.88
CA SER A 483 21.95 -24.33 12.58
C SER A 483 21.61 -25.59 13.38
N HIS A 484 21.56 -26.71 12.66
CA HIS A 484 21.32 -28.05 13.21
C HIS A 484 22.29 -29.07 12.58
N LEU A 485 23.59 -28.81 12.66
CA LEU A 485 24.62 -29.65 12.03
C LEU A 485 25.18 -30.63 13.05
N LEU A 486 24.89 -31.92 12.86
CA LEU A 486 25.45 -32.99 13.68
C LEU A 486 26.88 -33.29 13.23
N ASP A 487 27.79 -33.39 14.20
CA ASP A 487 29.09 -34.02 14.01
C ASP A 487 28.97 -35.51 14.30
N PRO A 488 29.07 -36.40 13.29
CA PRO A 488 28.85 -37.84 13.49
C PRO A 488 29.95 -38.49 14.33
N GLU A 489 31.12 -37.86 14.46
CA GLU A 489 32.24 -38.40 15.24
C GLU A 489 32.06 -38.16 16.74
N THR A 490 31.59 -36.97 17.12
CA THR A 490 31.45 -36.55 18.52
C THR A 490 30.03 -36.66 19.05
N GLY A 491 29.03 -36.68 18.16
CA GLY A 491 27.61 -36.58 18.52
C GLY A 491 27.16 -35.17 18.90
N GLU A 492 28.08 -34.19 18.92
CA GLU A 492 27.77 -32.81 19.24
C GLU A 492 27.19 -32.05 18.04
N TYR A 493 26.42 -31.01 18.33
CA TYR A 493 25.83 -30.17 17.29
C TYR A 493 26.57 -28.83 17.16
N ASN A 494 26.74 -28.39 15.92
CA ASN A 494 27.17 -27.06 15.47
C ASN A 494 28.63 -26.66 15.75
N TRP A 495 29.24 -27.02 16.89
CA TRP A 495 30.58 -26.54 17.30
C TRP A 495 31.66 -26.68 16.21
N ARG A 496 31.90 -27.90 15.73
CA ARG A 496 32.87 -28.19 14.65
C ARG A 496 32.65 -27.32 13.40
N TYR A 497 31.40 -27.10 13.03
CA TYR A 497 31.05 -26.32 11.84
C TYR A 497 31.18 -24.81 12.08
N ILE A 498 30.93 -24.33 13.29
CA ILE A 498 31.20 -22.92 13.64
C ILE A 498 32.70 -22.64 13.52
N ASP A 499 33.55 -23.49 14.10
CA ASP A 499 35.01 -23.33 14.03
C ASP A 499 35.52 -23.36 12.58
N GLN A 500 34.96 -24.26 11.76
CA GLN A 500 35.35 -24.40 10.36
C GLN A 500 34.88 -23.23 9.49
N TYR A 501 33.65 -22.75 9.67
CA TYR A 501 33.02 -21.78 8.76
C TYR A 501 33.08 -20.33 9.24
N LEU A 502 33.32 -20.09 10.53
CA LEU A 502 33.40 -18.76 11.13
C LEU A 502 34.72 -18.55 11.90
N PRO A 503 35.89 -18.91 11.33
CA PRO A 503 37.16 -18.80 12.05
C PRO A 503 37.45 -17.34 12.43
N GLY A 504 37.79 -17.12 13.69
CA GLY A 504 38.18 -15.80 14.21
C GLY A 504 37.03 -14.78 14.29
N ARG A 505 35.77 -15.23 14.27
CA ARG A 505 34.60 -14.36 14.39
C ARG A 505 33.91 -14.58 15.73
N ASP A 506 33.68 -13.50 16.47
CA ASP A 506 32.95 -13.56 17.72
C ASP A 506 31.47 -13.86 17.47
N VAL A 507 31.03 -15.05 17.89
CA VAL A 507 29.64 -15.50 17.79
C VAL A 507 29.19 -16.13 19.10
N ALA A 508 27.91 -15.96 19.42
CA ALA A 508 27.27 -16.66 20.54
C ALA A 508 26.41 -17.80 19.98
N LEU A 509 26.65 -19.03 20.44
CA LEU A 509 25.76 -20.16 20.17
C LEU A 509 24.65 -20.19 21.23
N VAL A 510 23.41 -19.98 20.79
CA VAL A 510 22.23 -19.99 21.65
C VAL A 510 21.36 -21.19 21.32
N THR A 511 21.21 -22.11 22.27
CA THR A 511 20.30 -23.25 22.14
C THR A 511 18.89 -22.79 22.49
N LEU A 512 18.01 -22.66 21.49
CA LEU A 512 16.61 -22.27 21.69
C LEU A 512 15.77 -23.45 22.19
N VAL A 513 15.85 -24.58 21.50
CA VAL A 513 15.08 -25.80 21.82
C VAL A 513 15.91 -27.04 21.54
N ARG A 514 15.56 -28.14 22.23
CA ARG A 514 15.94 -29.49 21.82
C ARG A 514 14.78 -30.07 21.02
N ARG A 515 15.06 -30.64 19.85
CA ARG A 515 14.04 -31.26 18.99
C ARG A 515 14.14 -32.77 19.06
N GLU A 516 13.00 -33.42 19.10
CA GLU A 516 12.86 -34.85 18.89
C GLU A 516 12.32 -35.09 17.47
N GLN A 517 12.95 -35.99 16.73
CA GLN A 517 12.54 -36.37 15.39
C GLN A 517 12.14 -37.84 15.40
N GLY A 518 11.05 -38.17 14.71
CA GLY A 518 10.50 -39.51 14.67
C GLY A 518 9.67 -39.74 13.41
N LEU A 519 9.06 -40.92 13.33
CA LEU A 519 8.21 -41.32 12.21
C LEU A 519 6.76 -41.00 12.53
N ILE A 520 6.07 -40.30 11.62
CA ILE A 520 4.62 -40.14 11.66
C ILE A 520 4.02 -41.16 10.71
N VAL A 521 3.13 -42.01 11.22
CA VAL A 521 2.49 -43.10 10.46
C VAL A 521 0.98 -42.89 10.34
N PRO A 522 0.33 -43.44 9.31
CA PRO A 522 -1.14 -43.44 9.23
C PRO A 522 -1.77 -44.09 10.46
N SER A 523 -3.00 -43.68 10.77
CA SER A 523 -3.78 -44.26 11.88
C SER A 523 -3.85 -45.79 11.78
N GLY A 524 -3.58 -46.47 12.90
CA GLY A 524 -3.51 -47.93 12.96
C GLY A 524 -2.18 -48.54 12.52
N ASN A 525 -1.20 -47.73 12.07
CA ASN A 525 0.11 -48.17 11.59
C ASN A 525 0.02 -49.39 10.64
N PRO A 526 -0.66 -49.25 9.48
CA PRO A 526 -1.00 -50.38 8.62
C PRO A 526 0.21 -51.16 8.10
N GLN A 527 1.38 -50.51 8.07
CA GLN A 527 2.64 -51.10 7.62
C GLN A 527 3.51 -51.61 8.78
N ALA A 528 3.01 -51.56 10.03
CA ALA A 528 3.70 -52.00 11.23
C ALA A 528 5.11 -51.39 11.38
N ILE A 529 5.27 -50.10 11.06
CA ILE A 529 6.53 -49.39 11.17
C ILE A 529 6.90 -49.21 12.65
N SER A 530 8.07 -49.70 13.04
CA SER A 530 8.59 -49.71 14.41
C SER A 530 9.91 -48.95 14.56
N GLY A 531 10.62 -48.72 13.45
CA GLY A 531 11.85 -47.93 13.44
C GLY A 531 12.34 -47.58 12.04
N ILE A 532 13.51 -46.91 11.96
CA ILE A 532 14.09 -46.43 10.70
C ILE A 532 14.42 -47.59 9.74
N GLY A 533 14.75 -48.77 10.26
CA GLY A 533 15.04 -49.96 9.44
C GLY A 533 13.86 -50.39 8.56
N ASP A 534 12.63 -50.14 9.00
CA ASP A 534 11.42 -50.48 8.22
C ASP A 534 11.24 -49.59 6.99
N LEU A 535 11.92 -48.44 6.92
CA LEU A 535 11.87 -47.55 5.74
C LEU A 535 12.60 -48.12 4.53
N ALA A 536 13.41 -49.16 4.71
CA ALA A 536 14.13 -49.83 3.62
C ALA A 536 13.27 -50.86 2.87
N ARG A 537 12.06 -51.18 3.37
CA ARG A 537 11.17 -52.16 2.72
C ARG A 537 10.55 -51.58 1.46
N GLU A 538 10.42 -52.40 0.43
CA GLU A 538 9.88 -52.00 -0.88
C GLU A 538 8.42 -51.51 -0.84
N ASP A 539 7.65 -51.96 0.16
CA ASP A 539 6.24 -51.57 0.35
C ASP A 539 6.09 -50.20 1.05
N VAL A 540 7.17 -49.64 1.61
CA VAL A 540 7.14 -48.41 2.39
C VAL A 540 7.62 -47.25 1.53
N THR A 541 6.77 -46.23 1.41
CA THR A 541 7.17 -44.94 0.85
C THR A 541 7.14 -43.92 1.97
N PHE A 542 8.24 -43.19 2.16
CA PHE A 542 8.30 -42.09 3.12
C PHE A 542 8.53 -40.76 2.39
N VAL A 543 8.00 -39.70 2.98
CA VAL A 543 8.28 -38.34 2.56
C VAL A 543 9.03 -37.67 3.69
N ASN A 544 10.23 -37.17 3.41
CA ASN A 544 10.97 -36.35 4.35
C ASN A 544 10.28 -34.98 4.44
N ARG A 545 9.85 -34.58 5.64
CA ARG A 545 9.05 -33.37 5.86
C ARG A 545 9.71 -32.42 6.84
#